data_AF-A0A852DNE5-F1
#
_entry.id   AF-A0A852DNE5-F1
#
_cell.length_a   1.000
_cell.length_b   1.000
_cell.length_c   1.000
_cell.angle_alpha   90.00
_cell.angle_beta   90.00
_cell.angle_gamma   90.00
#
_symmetry.space_group_name_H-M   'P 1'
#
loop_
_entity.id
_entity.type
_entity.pdbx_description
1 polymer ?
#
loop_
_entity_poly.entity_id
_entity_poly.type
_entity_poly.pdbx_seq_one_letter_code
_entity_poly.pdbx_strand_id
1 'polypeptide(L)'
;ISQDQVMMSHSPLRMFKRYHKKCVLVSGQGPLLDIAQDLGFCRPLTIDTLREKRPLLDAVDHDRRPNVLVSEISVVLFGEPVRWETSLQLIIDVLLTSGYPGNPYGQENYPHIPVLACNMDLMWVAEAQSPRFGHGTFMVCLENIYKKITGKELKYEALMGKPSRLTYQYAEHLIRAQALQRSWEQPIQTLYAVG
;
A
#
# COMPACT_ATOMS: atom_id res chain seq x y z
N ILE A 1 3.43 -5.74 25.69
CA ILE A 1 3.05 -4.70 24.70
C ILE A 1 1.76 -5.19 24.05
N SER A 2 0.65 -4.45 24.13
CA SER A 2 -0.60 -4.81 23.42
C SER A 2 -0.61 -4.22 22.00
N GLN A 3 -1.50 -4.72 21.13
CA GLN A 3 -1.62 -4.22 19.75
C GLN A 3 -1.89 -2.70 19.70
N ASP A 4 -2.70 -2.16 20.62
CA ASP A 4 -3.02 -0.71 20.68
C ASP A 4 -1.81 0.18 21.02
N GLN A 5 -0.71 -0.42 21.52
CA GLN A 5 0.55 0.25 21.81
C GLN A 5 1.54 0.22 20.64
N VAL A 6 1.24 -0.50 19.55
CA VAL A 6 2.10 -0.63 18.37
C VAL A 6 1.41 -0.02 17.17
N MET A 7 2.01 1.02 16.60
CA MET A 7 1.55 1.63 15.37
C MET A 7 2.50 1.29 14.22
N MET A 8 1.97 0.60 13.21
CA MET A 8 2.67 0.29 11.97
C MET A 8 2.38 1.35 10.91
N SER A 9 3.20 1.39 9.86
CA SER A 9 3.07 2.27 8.70
C SER A 9 1.66 2.28 8.08
N HIS A 10 1.05 1.10 7.98
CA HIS A 10 -0.29 0.86 7.43
C HIS A 10 -1.44 1.04 8.43
N SER A 11 -1.19 1.17 9.74
CA SER A 11 -2.25 1.28 10.76
C SER A 11 -3.28 2.41 10.54
N PRO A 12 -2.94 3.60 10.00
CA PRO A 12 -3.92 4.65 9.73
C PRO A 12 -5.03 4.25 8.74
N LEU A 13 -4.83 3.19 7.94
CA LEU A 13 -5.86 2.66 7.02
C LEU A 13 -7.14 2.20 7.74
N ARG A 14 -7.12 1.98 9.07
CA ARG A 14 -8.34 1.75 9.86
C ARG A 14 -9.35 2.90 9.75
N MET A 15 -8.90 4.13 9.43
CA MET A 15 -9.76 5.30 9.21
C MET A 15 -10.35 5.37 7.79
N PHE A 16 -9.79 4.64 6.81
CA PHE A 16 -10.14 4.75 5.39
C PHE A 16 -11.40 3.95 5.01
N LYS A 17 -12.49 4.15 5.76
CA LYS A 17 -13.76 3.40 5.64
C LYS A 17 -14.35 3.38 4.22
N ARG A 18 -14.09 4.42 3.42
CA ARG A 18 -14.47 4.50 1.99
C ARG A 18 -13.93 3.33 1.16
N TYR A 19 -12.75 2.81 1.50
CA TYR A 19 -12.09 1.72 0.78
C TYR A 19 -12.37 0.33 1.33
N HIS A 20 -12.86 0.23 2.56
CA HIS A 20 -13.04 -1.06 3.26
C HIS A 20 -13.98 -2.02 2.52
N LYS A 21 -14.99 -1.52 1.80
CA LYS A 21 -15.90 -2.34 0.98
C LYS A 21 -15.45 -2.55 -0.48
N LYS A 22 -14.40 -1.86 -0.94
CA LYS A 22 -13.86 -2.00 -2.30
C LYS A 22 -12.98 -3.25 -2.42
N CYS A 23 -12.77 -3.72 -3.65
CA CYS A 23 -11.69 -4.67 -3.91
C CYS A 23 -10.37 -3.90 -3.93
N VAL A 24 -9.39 -4.34 -3.13
CA VAL A 24 -8.09 -3.67 -3.02
C VAL A 24 -6.95 -4.62 -3.35
N LEU A 25 -6.08 -4.22 -4.28
CA LEU A 25 -4.81 -4.91 -4.53
C LEU A 25 -3.80 -4.43 -3.50
N VAL A 26 -3.34 -5.35 -2.65
CA VAL A 26 -2.33 -5.10 -1.62
C VAL A 26 -0.96 -5.59 -2.07
N SER A 27 0.06 -4.73 -1.91
CA SER A 27 1.47 -5.04 -2.21
C SER A 27 2.35 -4.74 -0.99
N GLY A 28 3.39 -5.55 -0.78
CA GLY A 28 4.33 -5.44 0.34
C GLY A 28 4.84 -6.81 0.81
N GLN A 29 5.25 -6.89 2.07
CA GLN A 29 5.75 -8.10 2.74
C GLN A 29 4.86 -8.54 3.91
N GLY A 30 5.02 -9.80 4.34
CA GLY A 30 4.32 -10.37 5.49
C GLY A 30 2.90 -10.92 5.16
N PRO A 31 2.08 -11.18 6.18
CA PRO A 31 0.73 -11.73 6.01
C PRO A 31 -0.26 -10.66 5.51
N LEU A 32 -0.13 -10.27 4.24
CA LEU A 32 -0.84 -9.12 3.64
C LEU A 32 -2.37 -9.22 3.74
N LEU A 33 -2.94 -10.42 3.62
CA LEU A 33 -4.39 -10.62 3.72
C LEU A 33 -4.89 -10.39 5.15
N ASP A 34 -4.19 -10.96 6.15
CA ASP A 34 -4.55 -10.83 7.55
C ASP A 34 -4.43 -9.37 8.00
N ILE A 35 -3.32 -8.69 7.62
CA ILE A 35 -3.14 -7.25 7.85
C ILE A 35 -4.29 -6.45 7.23
N ALA A 36 -4.67 -6.73 5.99
CA ALA A 36 -5.75 -6.01 5.33
C ALA A 36 -7.13 -6.27 5.99
N GLN A 37 -7.41 -7.51 6.40
CA GLN A 37 -8.64 -7.85 7.11
C GLN A 37 -8.72 -7.18 8.48
N ASP A 38 -7.62 -7.20 9.25
CA ASP A 38 -7.50 -6.50 10.53
C ASP A 38 -7.71 -4.99 10.40
N LEU A 39 -7.22 -4.37 9.33
CA LEU A 39 -7.44 -2.96 9.02
C LEU A 39 -8.90 -2.63 8.63
N GLY A 40 -9.70 -3.65 8.27
CA GLY A 40 -11.12 -3.56 7.94
C GLY A 40 -11.45 -3.78 6.46
N PHE A 41 -10.51 -4.16 5.59
CA PHE A 41 -10.79 -4.41 4.18
C PHE A 41 -11.52 -5.75 3.98
N CYS A 42 -12.71 -5.71 3.39
CA CYS A 42 -13.55 -6.90 3.17
C CYS A 42 -13.14 -7.72 1.94
N ARG A 43 -12.43 -7.11 0.96
CA ARG A 43 -12.07 -7.75 -0.32
C ARG A 43 -10.60 -7.49 -0.75
N PRO A 44 -9.61 -7.78 0.09
CA PRO A 44 -8.21 -7.70 -0.30
C PRO A 44 -7.84 -8.79 -1.32
N LEU A 45 -6.91 -8.45 -2.21
CA LEU A 45 -6.29 -9.31 -3.22
C LEU A 45 -4.78 -9.04 -3.17
N THR A 46 -3.92 -10.06 -3.06
CA THR A 46 -2.47 -9.83 -3.12
C THR A 46 -1.96 -9.79 -4.56
N ILE A 47 -0.75 -9.27 -4.75
CA ILE A 47 0.01 -9.41 -6.01
C ILE A 47 0.08 -10.88 -6.46
N ASP A 48 0.36 -11.82 -5.54
CA ASP A 48 0.42 -13.24 -5.87
C ASP A 48 -0.94 -13.83 -6.28
N THR A 49 -2.03 -13.49 -5.60
CA THR A 49 -3.37 -13.98 -6.00
C THR A 49 -3.88 -13.31 -7.28
N LEU A 50 -3.46 -12.08 -7.58
CA LEU A 50 -3.71 -11.46 -8.89
C LEU A 50 -2.95 -12.22 -9.99
N ARG A 51 -1.66 -12.47 -9.79
CA ARG A 51 -0.82 -13.27 -10.69
C ARG A 51 -1.40 -14.66 -10.97
N GLU A 52 -1.82 -15.39 -9.93
CA GLU A 52 -2.44 -16.72 -10.07
C GLU A 52 -3.73 -16.68 -10.91
N LYS A 53 -4.53 -15.61 -10.75
CA LYS A 53 -5.79 -15.42 -11.49
C LYS A 53 -5.61 -14.80 -12.88
N ARG A 54 -4.45 -14.20 -13.16
CA ARG A 54 -4.10 -13.47 -14.39
C ARG A 54 -2.64 -13.73 -14.80
N PRO A 55 -2.26 -14.99 -15.07
CA PRO A 55 -0.87 -15.33 -15.34
C PRO A 55 -0.29 -14.67 -16.59
N LEU A 56 -1.12 -14.37 -17.59
CA LEU A 56 -0.68 -13.67 -18.81
C LEU A 56 -0.20 -12.21 -18.58
N LEU A 57 -0.45 -11.64 -17.39
CA LEU A 57 0.06 -10.31 -17.03
C LEU A 57 1.46 -10.38 -16.40
N ASP A 58 1.81 -11.49 -15.76
CA ASP A 58 3.18 -11.76 -15.30
C ASP A 58 3.92 -12.57 -16.37
N ALA A 59 4.13 -11.95 -17.54
CA ALA A 59 4.69 -12.59 -18.73
C ALA A 59 6.15 -13.10 -18.56
N VAL A 60 6.76 -12.87 -17.39
CA VAL A 60 8.04 -13.45 -16.97
C VAL A 60 7.89 -14.93 -16.56
N ASP A 61 6.70 -15.37 -16.14
CA ASP A 61 6.37 -16.77 -15.81
C ASP A 61 5.60 -17.41 -16.98
N HIS A 62 6.34 -18.04 -17.90
CA HIS A 62 5.78 -18.54 -19.17
C HIS A 62 4.84 -19.75 -19.05
N ASP A 63 4.81 -20.43 -17.90
CA ASP A 63 4.16 -21.75 -17.76
C ASP A 63 2.65 -21.68 -17.44
N ARG A 64 2.05 -20.49 -17.40
CA ARG A 64 0.71 -20.30 -16.79
C ARG A 64 -0.32 -19.61 -17.70
N ARG A 65 -1.53 -20.20 -17.75
CA ARG A 65 -2.82 -19.69 -18.28
C ARG A 65 -3.92 -20.32 -17.39
N PRO A 66 -5.06 -19.66 -17.01
CA PRO A 66 -5.91 -18.88 -17.90
C PRO A 66 -6.65 -17.67 -17.25
N ASN A 67 -7.98 -17.73 -17.06
CA ASN A 67 -8.91 -16.60 -17.17
C ASN A 67 -9.94 -16.57 -16.01
N VAL A 68 -10.14 -15.42 -15.35
CA VAL A 68 -10.96 -15.34 -14.11
C VAL A 68 -11.96 -14.18 -14.07
N LEU A 69 -11.64 -13.01 -14.63
CA LEU A 69 -12.39 -11.73 -14.48
C LEU A 69 -12.32 -11.17 -13.04
N VAL A 70 -12.15 -9.84 -12.90
CA VAL A 70 -12.07 -9.14 -11.61
C VAL A 70 -12.86 -7.82 -11.69
N SER A 71 -13.57 -7.47 -10.62
CA SER A 71 -14.22 -6.16 -10.44
C SER A 71 -13.19 -5.05 -10.20
N GLU A 72 -13.57 -3.78 -10.40
CA GLU A 72 -12.74 -2.58 -10.14
C GLU A 72 -11.85 -2.73 -8.88
N ILE A 73 -10.54 -2.66 -9.13
CA ILE A 73 -9.48 -2.72 -8.13
C ILE A 73 -9.05 -1.30 -7.75
N SER A 74 -8.80 -1.03 -6.46
CA SER A 74 -7.97 0.12 -6.01
C SER A 74 -6.64 -0.39 -5.44
N VAL A 75 -5.57 0.39 -5.47
CA VAL A 75 -4.21 -0.08 -5.10
C VAL A 75 -3.81 0.42 -3.70
N VAL A 76 -3.27 -0.47 -2.87
CA VAL A 76 -2.74 -0.16 -1.55
C VAL A 76 -1.35 -0.77 -1.38
N LEU A 77 -0.35 0.07 -1.13
CA LEU A 77 1.05 -0.32 -0.97
C LEU A 77 1.41 -0.27 0.52
N PHE A 78 1.56 -1.42 1.17
CA PHE A 78 1.91 -1.53 2.59
C PHE A 78 3.42 -1.31 2.85
N GLY A 79 4.27 -1.68 1.89
CA GLY A 79 5.73 -1.60 1.94
C GLY A 79 6.35 -2.13 0.64
N GLU A 80 7.68 -2.19 0.56
CA GLU A 80 8.36 -2.76 -0.61
C GLU A 80 8.06 -4.27 -0.75
N PRO A 81 7.67 -4.75 -1.95
CA PRO A 81 7.51 -6.18 -2.21
C PRO A 81 8.88 -6.85 -2.38
N VAL A 82 8.92 -8.19 -2.38
CA VAL A 82 10.15 -8.94 -2.67
C VAL A 82 10.43 -9.00 -4.18
N ARG A 83 9.40 -9.26 -5.00
CA ARG A 83 9.46 -9.31 -6.47
C ARG A 83 9.05 -7.97 -7.06
N TRP A 84 10.03 -7.10 -7.33
CA TRP A 84 9.77 -5.72 -7.77
C TRP A 84 9.23 -5.70 -9.19
N GLU A 85 9.82 -6.48 -10.10
CA GLU A 85 9.42 -6.60 -11.50
C GLU A 85 7.97 -7.08 -11.65
N THR A 86 7.57 -8.20 -11.03
CA THR A 86 6.16 -8.65 -11.03
C THR A 86 5.23 -7.58 -10.46
N SER A 87 5.62 -6.95 -9.35
CA SER A 87 4.75 -6.00 -8.65
C SER A 87 4.56 -4.70 -9.43
N LEU A 88 5.63 -4.18 -10.03
CA LEU A 88 5.60 -2.99 -10.88
C LEU A 88 4.73 -3.24 -12.12
N GLN A 89 4.92 -4.37 -12.81
CA GLN A 89 4.09 -4.75 -13.96
C GLN A 89 2.59 -4.80 -13.56
N LEU A 90 2.23 -5.61 -12.58
CA LEU A 90 0.83 -5.84 -12.22
C LEU A 90 0.13 -4.58 -11.64
N ILE A 91 0.86 -3.70 -10.94
CA ILE A 91 0.31 -2.41 -10.51
C ILE A 91 0.09 -1.50 -11.72
N ILE A 92 1.07 -1.36 -12.62
CA ILE A 92 0.93 -0.55 -13.83
C ILE A 92 -0.26 -1.03 -14.69
N ASP A 93 -0.40 -2.34 -14.92
CA ASP A 93 -1.52 -2.92 -15.68
C ASP A 93 -2.86 -2.54 -15.04
N VAL A 94 -2.96 -2.64 -13.71
CA VAL A 94 -4.15 -2.27 -12.94
C VAL A 94 -4.45 -0.77 -13.03
N LEU A 95 -3.44 0.11 -13.08
CA LEU A 95 -3.63 1.55 -13.31
C LEU A 95 -4.10 1.85 -14.75
N LEU A 96 -3.42 1.30 -15.76
CA LEU A 96 -3.70 1.54 -17.19
C LEU A 96 -5.04 0.97 -17.66
N THR A 97 -5.56 -0.04 -16.96
CA THR A 97 -6.87 -0.65 -17.22
C THR A 97 -8.00 -0.09 -16.34
N SER A 98 -7.76 1.01 -15.60
CA SER A 98 -8.73 1.60 -14.66
C SER A 98 -9.29 0.60 -13.63
N GLY A 99 -8.45 -0.30 -13.14
CA GLY A 99 -8.83 -1.33 -12.15
C GLY A 99 -9.36 -2.64 -12.75
N TYR A 100 -9.30 -2.82 -14.08
CA TYR A 100 -9.82 -3.99 -14.78
C TYR A 100 -8.73 -4.71 -15.60
N PRO A 101 -7.77 -5.41 -14.95
CA PRO A 101 -6.57 -5.94 -15.61
C PRO A 101 -6.81 -7.11 -16.60
N GLY A 102 -8.06 -7.36 -17.01
CA GLY A 102 -8.38 -8.20 -18.17
C GLY A 102 -8.70 -7.41 -19.44
N ASN A 103 -8.75 -6.08 -19.37
CA ASN A 103 -9.03 -5.20 -20.50
C ASN A 103 -7.72 -4.82 -21.21
N PRO A 104 -7.75 -4.47 -22.51
CA PRO A 104 -6.63 -3.77 -23.13
C PRO A 104 -6.41 -2.41 -22.48
N TYR A 105 -5.22 -1.84 -22.62
CA TYR A 105 -4.97 -0.44 -22.25
C TYR A 105 -5.87 0.46 -23.10
N GLY A 106 -6.74 1.23 -22.42
CA GLY A 106 -7.71 2.13 -23.06
C GLY A 106 -7.22 3.58 -23.07
N GLN A 107 -8.14 4.51 -23.34
CA GLN A 107 -7.89 5.91 -22.98
C GLN A 107 -7.70 6.02 -21.47
N GLU A 108 -6.54 6.51 -21.06
CA GLU A 108 -6.17 6.68 -19.66
C GLU A 108 -7.10 7.69 -18.96
N ASN A 109 -8.00 7.18 -18.12
CA ASN A 109 -8.66 8.00 -17.11
C ASN A 109 -7.57 8.64 -16.22
N TYR A 110 -7.54 9.97 -16.19
CA TYR A 110 -6.63 10.73 -15.34
C TYR A 110 -7.42 11.73 -14.47
N PRO A 111 -7.24 11.74 -13.14
CA PRO A 111 -6.39 10.83 -12.36
C PRO A 111 -6.83 9.37 -12.50
N HIS A 112 -5.85 8.47 -12.42
CA HIS A 112 -6.07 7.02 -12.45
C HIS A 112 -6.82 6.57 -11.18
N ILE A 113 -7.18 5.28 -11.11
CA ILE A 113 -7.78 4.69 -9.90
C ILE A 113 -6.95 4.98 -8.63
N PRO A 114 -7.57 5.07 -7.44
CA PRO A 114 -6.88 5.46 -6.22
C PRO A 114 -5.70 4.55 -5.86
N VAL A 115 -4.57 5.18 -5.54
CA VAL A 115 -3.38 4.54 -4.98
C VAL A 115 -3.13 5.11 -3.58
N LEU A 116 -2.96 4.23 -2.60
CA LEU A 116 -2.61 4.58 -1.22
C LEU A 116 -1.24 3.98 -0.89
N ALA A 117 -0.30 4.75 -0.36
CA ALA A 117 1.02 4.26 0.05
C ALA A 117 1.24 4.43 1.55
N CYS A 118 1.75 3.39 2.22
CA CYS A 118 1.83 3.32 3.68
C CYS A 118 3.18 3.71 4.27
N ASN A 119 4.25 3.67 3.48
CA ASN A 119 5.58 4.09 3.89
C ASN A 119 6.20 4.92 2.75
N MET A 120 6.98 5.95 3.06
CA MET A 120 7.69 6.80 2.09
C MET A 120 9.21 6.75 2.26
N ASP A 121 9.72 5.98 3.21
CA ASP A 121 11.15 5.92 3.53
C ASP A 121 11.94 5.39 2.32
N LEU A 122 12.75 6.27 1.70
CA LEU A 122 13.58 5.95 0.54
C LEU A 122 14.63 4.87 0.90
N MET A 123 15.23 4.99 2.07
CA MET A 123 16.19 4.03 2.60
C MET A 123 15.94 3.81 4.08
N TRP A 124 16.35 2.65 4.59
CA TRP A 124 16.28 2.29 6.01
C TRP A 124 17.59 1.66 6.48
N VAL A 125 17.84 1.71 7.79
CA VAL A 125 19.03 1.09 8.41
C VAL A 125 18.72 -0.36 8.75
N ALA A 126 19.51 -1.28 8.19
CA ALA A 126 19.44 -2.71 8.44
C ALA A 126 20.76 -3.19 9.09
N GLU A 127 20.99 -4.50 9.15
CA GLU A 127 22.21 -5.12 9.67
C GLU A 127 23.47 -4.81 8.83
N ALA A 128 23.28 -4.37 7.57
CA ALA A 128 24.37 -3.97 6.69
C ALA A 128 24.90 -2.57 7.03
N GLN A 129 26.22 -2.35 6.86
CA GLN A 129 26.91 -1.09 7.16
C GLN A 129 26.34 0.14 6.42
N SER A 130 25.69 -0.05 5.27
CA SER A 130 25.06 1.02 4.49
C SER A 130 23.54 0.84 4.44
N PRO A 131 22.74 1.93 4.45
CA PRO A 131 21.29 1.86 4.33
C PRO A 131 20.84 1.01 3.15
N ARG A 132 19.72 0.30 3.31
CA ARG A 132 19.07 -0.53 2.28
C ARG A 132 17.92 0.26 1.66
N PHE A 133 17.53 -0.06 0.43
CA PHE A 133 16.35 0.54 -0.19
C PHE A 133 15.09 0.18 0.60
N GLY A 134 14.24 1.17 0.84
CA GLY A 134 12.92 1.00 1.42
C GLY A 134 11.82 1.19 0.39
N HIS A 135 10.57 1.15 0.85
CA HIS A 135 9.38 1.37 0.03
C HIS A 135 9.41 2.67 -0.79
N GLY A 136 10.06 3.73 -0.33
CA GLY A 136 10.22 4.96 -1.11
C GLY A 136 10.99 4.77 -2.42
N THR A 137 11.98 3.86 -2.48
CA THR A 137 12.67 3.54 -3.74
C THR A 137 11.75 2.76 -4.68
N PHE A 138 10.93 1.84 -4.16
CA PHE A 138 9.91 1.15 -4.97
C PHE A 138 8.88 2.12 -5.56
N MET A 139 8.43 3.11 -4.77
CA MET A 139 7.56 4.19 -5.24
C MET A 139 8.20 5.00 -6.36
N VAL A 140 9.46 5.41 -6.21
CA VAL A 140 10.21 6.13 -7.26
C VAL A 140 10.29 5.32 -8.56
N CYS A 141 10.51 4.00 -8.49
CA CYS A 141 10.46 3.14 -9.68
C CYS A 141 9.07 3.13 -10.33
N LEU A 142 8.01 2.95 -9.54
CA LEU A 142 6.63 2.92 -10.01
C LEU A 142 6.21 4.24 -10.68
N GLU A 143 6.52 5.37 -10.04
CA GLU A 143 6.26 6.72 -10.55
C GLU A 143 6.96 6.96 -11.90
N ASN A 144 8.24 6.61 -12.01
CA ASN A 144 9.01 6.79 -13.24
C ASN A 144 8.52 5.89 -14.37
N ILE A 145 8.16 4.63 -14.09
CA ILE A 145 7.59 3.71 -15.10
C ILE A 145 6.24 4.24 -15.58
N TYR A 146 5.34 4.60 -14.66
CA TYR A 146 4.03 5.17 -15.01
C TYR A 146 4.19 6.42 -15.88
N LYS A 147 5.04 7.36 -15.48
CA LYS A 147 5.32 8.59 -16.24
C LYS A 147 5.97 8.33 -17.59
N LYS A 148 6.84 7.33 -17.70
CA LYS A 148 7.52 6.98 -18.97
C LYS A 148 6.56 6.36 -19.99
N ILE A 149 5.53 5.62 -19.53
CA ILE A 149 4.51 5.01 -20.38
C ILE A 149 3.42 6.02 -20.76
N THR A 150 2.91 6.79 -19.79
CA THR A 150 1.71 7.63 -19.93
C THR A 150 1.99 9.11 -20.25
N GLY A 151 3.21 9.58 -19.99
CA GLY A 151 3.56 11.01 -19.96
C GLY A 151 3.00 11.78 -18.75
N LYS A 152 2.32 11.12 -17.81
CA LYS A 152 1.63 11.76 -16.67
C LYS A 152 2.27 11.39 -15.32
N GLU A 153 2.13 12.27 -14.34
CA GLU A 153 2.56 11.99 -12.97
C GLU A 153 1.60 11.01 -12.27
N LEU A 154 2.13 10.00 -11.59
CA LEU A 154 1.34 9.13 -10.72
C LEU A 154 0.81 9.95 -9.52
N LYS A 155 -0.44 9.71 -9.11
CA LYS A 155 -1.12 10.43 -8.02
C LYS A 155 -1.58 9.49 -6.90
N TYR A 156 -1.02 9.69 -5.72
CA TYR A 156 -1.50 9.06 -4.49
C TYR A 156 -2.70 9.82 -3.92
N GLU A 157 -3.78 9.11 -3.58
CA GLU A 157 -4.89 9.70 -2.82
C GLU A 157 -4.52 9.86 -1.34
N ALA A 158 -3.66 8.98 -0.83
CA ALA A 158 -3.13 9.07 0.53
C ALA A 158 -1.68 8.58 0.62
N LEU A 159 -0.88 9.39 1.31
CA LEU A 159 0.48 9.07 1.74
C LEU A 159 0.50 8.95 3.27
N MET A 160 0.85 7.78 3.76
CA MET A 160 0.96 7.41 5.18
C MET A 160 2.41 7.01 5.50
N GLY A 161 2.66 6.66 6.75
CA GLY A 161 4.02 6.54 7.29
C GLY A 161 4.57 7.92 7.71
N LYS A 162 5.80 7.95 8.20
CA LYS A 162 6.46 9.21 8.57
C LYS A 162 6.92 9.95 7.29
N PRO A 163 6.96 11.29 7.26
CA PRO A 163 6.50 12.24 8.27
C PRO A 163 5.03 12.69 8.07
N SER A 164 4.16 11.88 7.45
CA SER A 164 2.80 12.32 7.06
C SER A 164 1.95 12.75 8.26
N ARG A 165 1.28 13.91 8.13
CA ARG A 165 0.36 14.45 9.16
C ARG A 165 -0.71 13.45 9.56
N LEU A 166 -1.24 12.68 8.60
CA LEU A 166 -2.31 11.71 8.86
C LEU A 166 -1.85 10.57 9.77
N THR A 167 -0.58 10.16 9.66
CA THR A 167 0.09 9.20 10.55
C THR A 167 0.15 9.73 11.98
N TYR A 168 0.60 10.99 12.16
CA TYR A 168 0.66 11.60 13.48
C TYR A 168 -0.71 11.88 14.11
N GLN A 169 -1.72 12.25 13.32
CA GLN A 169 -3.10 12.40 13.80
C GLN A 169 -3.69 11.07 14.28
N TYR A 170 -3.37 9.96 13.61
CA TYR A 170 -3.75 8.63 14.07
C TYR A 170 -3.01 8.22 15.35
N ALA A 171 -1.72 8.52 15.45
CA ALA A 171 -0.94 8.29 16.67
C ALA A 171 -1.52 9.07 17.86
N GLU A 172 -1.86 10.36 17.67
CA GLU A 172 -2.50 11.19 18.69
C GLU A 172 -3.83 10.59 19.16
N HIS A 173 -4.67 10.11 18.23
CA HIS A 173 -5.92 9.44 18.56
C HIS A 173 -5.72 8.20 19.44
N LEU A 174 -4.78 7.31 19.08
CA LEU A 174 -4.43 6.13 19.88
C LEU A 174 -3.92 6.51 21.28
N ILE A 175 -3.06 7.53 21.36
CA ILE A 175 -2.50 8.02 22.63
C ILE A 175 -3.60 8.58 23.53
N ARG A 176 -4.54 9.35 22.98
CA ARG A 176 -5.71 9.86 23.71
C ARG A 176 -6.61 8.72 24.22
N ALA A 177 -6.84 7.70 23.40
CA ALA A 177 -7.62 6.52 23.81
C ALA A 177 -6.94 5.75 24.97
N GLN A 178 -5.62 5.55 24.90
CA GLN A 178 -4.84 4.94 25.98
C GLN A 178 -4.84 5.78 27.27
N ALA A 179 -4.71 7.10 27.15
CA ALA A 179 -4.75 8.02 28.29
C ALA A 179 -6.08 7.93 29.06
N LEU A 180 -7.21 7.89 28.33
CA LEU A 180 -8.54 7.70 28.91
C LEU A 180 -8.67 6.32 29.58
N GLN A 181 -8.22 5.24 28.92
CA GLN A 181 -8.29 3.88 29.46
C GLN A 181 -7.45 3.69 30.73
N ARG A 182 -6.34 4.44 30.86
CA ARG A 182 -5.39 4.36 31.99
C ARG A 182 -5.58 5.45 33.03
N SER A 183 -6.63 6.26 32.92
CA SER A 183 -6.89 7.41 33.80
C SER A 183 -5.69 8.35 33.97
N TRP A 184 -4.99 8.66 32.87
CA TRP A 184 -3.90 9.63 32.88
C TRP A 184 -4.45 11.05 33.02
N GLU A 185 -4.33 11.61 34.23
CA GLU A 185 -4.83 12.95 34.57
C GLU A 185 -4.05 14.09 33.91
N GLN A 186 -2.78 13.85 33.56
CA GLN A 186 -1.89 14.83 32.94
C GLN A 186 -1.82 14.64 31.42
N PRO A 187 -1.80 15.73 30.63
CA PRO A 187 -1.68 15.64 29.18
C PRO A 187 -0.31 15.12 28.75
N ILE A 188 -0.24 14.39 27.64
CA ILE A 188 1.03 13.98 27.03
C ILE A 188 1.74 15.26 26.53
N GLN A 189 2.88 15.58 27.15
CA GLN A 189 3.68 16.77 26.79
C GLN A 189 4.66 16.53 25.65
N THR A 190 5.15 15.29 25.50
CA THR A 190 6.19 14.93 24.52
C THR A 190 5.87 13.58 23.89
N LEU A 191 5.97 13.51 22.55
CA LEU A 191 5.88 12.27 21.78
C LEU A 191 7.14 12.09 20.94
N TYR A 192 7.86 10.98 21.17
CA TYR A 192 9.01 10.59 20.37
C TYR A 192 8.58 9.61 19.28
N ALA A 193 8.82 9.96 18.01
CA ALA A 193 8.63 9.07 16.87
C ALA A 193 10.01 8.65 16.33
N VAL A 194 10.44 7.43 16.66
CA VAL A 194 11.71 6.86 16.20
C VAL A 194 11.55 6.24 14.81
N GLY A 195 12.59 6.33 13.98
CA GLY A 195 12.67 5.80 12.62
C GLY A 195 14.11 5.56 12.22
#